data_AF-A0A0L1JP59-F1
#
_entry.id   AF-A0A0L1JP59-F1
#
_cell.length_a   1.000
_cell.length_b   1.000
_cell.length_c   1.000
_cell.angle_alpha   90.00
_cell.angle_beta   90.00
_cell.angle_gamma   90.00
#
_symmetry.space_group_name_H-M   'P 1'
#
loop_
_entity.id
_entity.type
_entity.pdbx_description
1 polymer ?
#
loop_
_entity_poly.entity_id
_entity_poly.type
_entity_poly.pdbx_seq_one_letter_code
_entity_poly.pdbx_strand_id
1 'polypeptide(L)'
;MSLSDRSRRGALAALLTATLSLAACGFTPAYAPNGAANSLQNAVLTFEPDTRQEYLLVQRLEERLGRPVSPTYALDVALTIESTGTAQSGGATRSQITGKATFALKRIGTKVILTEGRVETFTGYSTTGSTVSERAARSAAEERLMVILADQIVDRLILAAPDLP
;
A
#
# COMPACT_ATOMS: atom_id res chain seq x y z
N MET A 1 -55.04 -23.60 18.69
CA MET A 1 -53.73 -22.93 18.90
C MET A 1 -53.05 -22.78 17.56
N SER A 2 -52.60 -21.56 17.28
CA SER A 2 -52.44 -20.95 15.96
C SER A 2 -51.27 -21.51 15.14
N LEU A 3 -51.56 -22.09 13.97
CA LEU A 3 -50.58 -22.45 12.93
C LEU A 3 -49.78 -21.23 12.42
N SER A 4 -50.30 -20.02 12.61
CA SER A 4 -49.65 -18.76 12.21
C SER A 4 -48.42 -18.43 13.07
N ASP A 5 -48.35 -18.92 14.31
CA ASP A 5 -47.22 -18.63 15.22
C ASP A 5 -45.98 -19.49 14.88
N ARG A 6 -46.19 -20.68 14.30
CA ARG A 6 -45.12 -21.60 13.89
C ARG A 6 -44.39 -21.13 12.62
N SER A 7 -45.12 -20.55 11.67
CA SER A 7 -44.54 -20.02 10.43
C SER A 7 -43.79 -18.69 10.64
N ARG A 8 -44.27 -17.83 11.53
CA ARG A 8 -43.58 -16.58 11.93
C ARG A 8 -42.26 -16.86 12.65
N ARG A 9 -42.23 -17.85 13.56
CA ARG A 9 -41.01 -18.29 14.25
C ARG A 9 -40.00 -18.93 13.30
N GLY A 10 -40.47 -19.72 12.32
CA GLY A 10 -39.61 -20.28 11.27
C GLY A 10 -39.00 -19.21 10.36
N ALA A 11 -39.79 -18.20 9.97
CA ALA A 11 -39.31 -17.08 9.18
C ALA A 11 -38.30 -16.21 9.93
N LEU A 12 -38.52 -15.94 11.22
CA LEU A 12 -37.58 -15.21 12.08
C LEU A 12 -36.27 -15.99 12.28
N ALA A 13 -36.34 -17.31 12.49
CA ALA A 13 -35.16 -18.16 12.63
C ALA A 13 -34.34 -18.20 11.33
N ALA A 14 -35.00 -18.27 10.17
CA ALA A 14 -34.34 -18.22 8.86
C ALA A 14 -33.71 -16.84 8.56
N LEU A 15 -34.34 -15.75 9.02
CA LEU A 15 -33.79 -14.41 8.88
C LEU A 15 -32.54 -14.21 9.76
N LEU A 16 -32.57 -14.73 11.00
CA LEU A 16 -31.43 -14.68 11.94
C LEU A 16 -30.23 -15.50 11.46
N THR A 17 -30.45 -16.72 10.94
CA THR A 17 -29.36 -17.53 10.37
C THR A 17 -28.78 -16.93 9.09
N ALA A 18 -29.61 -16.27 8.27
CA ALA A 18 -29.16 -15.54 7.08
C ALA A 18 -28.32 -14.29 7.44
N THR A 19 -28.59 -13.62 8.56
CA THR A 19 -27.75 -12.49 9.01
C THR A 19 -26.43 -12.92 9.64
N LEU A 20 -26.38 -14.12 10.26
CA LEU A 20 -25.16 -14.63 10.88
C LEU A 20 -24.15 -15.15 9.85
N SER A 21 -24.62 -15.68 8.71
CA SER A 21 -23.74 -16.08 7.60
C SER A 21 -23.09 -14.89 6.87
N LEU A 22 -23.65 -13.68 6.99
CA LEU A 22 -23.03 -12.46 6.45
C LEU A 22 -21.82 -11.97 7.26
N ALA A 23 -21.77 -12.26 8.57
CA ALA A 23 -20.60 -11.96 9.41
C ALA A 23 -19.47 -12.99 9.26
N ALA A 24 -19.69 -14.09 8.52
CA ALA A 24 -18.78 -15.23 8.47
C ALA A 24 -17.55 -15.04 7.57
N CYS A 25 -17.41 -13.93 6.86
CA CYS A 25 -16.18 -13.66 6.12
C CYS A 25 -14.97 -13.38 7.04
N GLY A 26 -15.20 -13.06 8.32
CA GLY A 26 -14.13 -12.99 9.33
C GLY A 26 -13.07 -11.90 9.11
N PHE A 27 -13.29 -10.96 8.20
CA PHE A 27 -12.36 -9.86 7.96
C PHE A 27 -12.32 -8.91 9.16
N THR A 28 -11.16 -8.81 9.80
CA THR A 28 -10.88 -7.80 10.82
C THR A 28 -10.24 -6.58 10.14
N PRO A 29 -10.80 -5.37 10.30
CA PRO A 29 -10.22 -4.18 9.67
C PRO A 29 -8.83 -3.90 10.25
N ALA A 30 -7.83 -3.71 9.38
CA ALA A 30 -6.45 -3.51 9.80
C ALA A 30 -6.25 -2.31 10.75
N TYR A 31 -7.05 -1.26 10.57
CA TYR A 31 -7.01 -0.01 11.36
C TYR A 31 -8.14 0.08 12.41
N ALA A 32 -8.85 -1.01 12.70
CA ALA A 32 -9.80 -1.02 13.82
C ALA A 32 -9.08 -0.80 15.17
N PRO A 33 -9.79 -0.45 16.25
CA PRO A 33 -9.25 -0.56 17.60
C PRO A 33 -8.68 -1.98 17.82
N ASN A 34 -7.41 -2.08 18.19
CA ASN A 34 -6.63 -3.34 18.30
C ASN A 34 -6.35 -4.08 16.97
N GLY A 35 -6.56 -3.45 15.82
CA GLY A 35 -6.16 -3.98 14.52
C GLY A 35 -4.64 -4.03 14.36
N ALA A 36 -4.16 -4.95 13.52
CA ALA A 36 -2.73 -5.23 13.35
C ALA A 36 -1.91 -4.03 12.86
N ALA A 37 -2.51 -3.11 12.09
CA ALA A 37 -1.79 -1.93 11.60
C ALA A 37 -1.36 -0.97 12.72
N ASN A 38 -1.99 -1.04 13.90
CA ASN A 38 -1.67 -0.14 15.02
C ASN A 38 -0.25 -0.33 15.55
N SER A 39 0.37 -1.51 15.40
CA SER A 39 1.77 -1.73 15.82
C SER A 39 2.77 -0.93 14.98
N LEU A 40 2.38 -0.54 13.76
CA LEU A 40 3.22 0.21 12.83
C LEU A 40 3.01 1.73 12.93
N GLN A 41 1.87 2.18 13.47
CA GLN A 41 1.50 3.60 13.53
C GLN A 41 2.46 4.40 14.42
N ASN A 42 3.09 5.41 13.84
CA ASN A 42 4.11 6.28 14.46
C ASN A 42 5.31 5.50 15.07
N ALA A 43 5.53 4.25 14.64
CA ALA A 43 6.53 3.35 15.20
C ALA A 43 7.64 2.99 14.19
N VAL A 44 7.46 3.32 12.92
CA VAL A 44 8.40 3.00 11.84
C VAL A 44 9.19 4.25 11.45
N LEU A 45 10.51 4.20 11.64
CA LEU A 45 11.45 5.17 11.09
C LEU A 45 11.78 4.79 9.64
N THR A 46 11.52 5.69 8.70
CA THR A 46 11.88 5.50 7.29
C THR A 46 13.33 5.92 7.03
N PHE A 47 13.88 5.46 5.92
CA PHE A 47 15.18 5.89 5.42
C PHE A 47 15.20 7.39 5.04
N GLU A 48 16.40 7.98 5.04
CA GLU A 48 16.60 9.37 4.61
C GLU A 48 16.69 9.44 3.08
N PRO A 49 15.90 10.29 2.41
CA PRO A 49 15.87 10.36 0.96
C PRO A 49 17.00 11.23 0.39
N ASP A 50 17.71 10.73 -0.62
CA ASP A 50 18.75 11.47 -1.33
C ASP A 50 18.24 12.06 -2.67
N THR A 51 17.16 11.49 -3.19
CA THR A 51 16.57 11.88 -4.48
C THR A 51 15.13 12.40 -4.33
N ARG A 52 14.64 13.12 -5.35
CA ARG A 52 13.24 13.59 -5.37
C ARG A 52 12.24 12.42 -5.29
N GLN A 53 12.53 11.32 -5.97
CA GLN A 53 11.65 10.15 -6.02
C GLN A 53 11.61 9.45 -4.65
N GLU A 54 12.77 9.30 -4.01
CA GLU A 54 12.84 8.80 -2.63
C GLU A 54 12.12 9.73 -1.65
N TYR A 55 12.25 11.04 -1.81
CA TYR A 55 11.51 12.01 -0.98
C TYR A 55 10.00 11.82 -1.11
N LEU A 56 9.48 11.68 -2.34
CA LEU A 56 8.06 11.42 -2.57
C LEU A 56 7.60 10.08 -1.98
N LEU A 57 8.46 9.05 -2.04
CA LEU A 57 8.20 7.76 -1.42
C LEU A 57 8.14 7.88 0.10
N VAL A 58 9.14 8.50 0.72
CA VAL A 58 9.22 8.73 2.18
C VAL A 58 8.03 9.56 2.65
N GLN A 59 7.70 10.64 1.95
CA GLN A 59 6.53 11.46 2.28
C GLN A 59 5.26 10.61 2.32
N ARG A 60 5.03 9.76 1.30
CA ARG A 60 3.84 8.90 1.27
C ARG A 60 3.87 7.83 2.37
N LEU A 61 5.04 7.28 2.68
CA LEU A 61 5.20 6.33 3.79
C LEU A 61 4.86 7.00 5.12
N GLU A 62 5.35 8.21 5.38
CA GLU A 62 5.03 8.99 6.59
C GLU A 62 3.54 9.38 6.64
N GLU A 63 2.90 9.69 5.52
CA GLU A 63 1.44 9.95 5.45
C GLU A 63 0.61 8.72 5.88
N ARG A 64 1.09 7.52 5.56
CA ARG A 64 0.38 6.25 5.81
C ARG A 64 0.69 5.65 7.18
N LEU A 65 1.95 5.75 7.62
CA LEU A 65 2.45 5.17 8.86
C LEU A 65 2.48 6.17 10.01
N GLY A 66 2.41 7.47 9.73
CA GLY A 66 2.59 8.53 10.70
C GLY A 66 4.07 8.86 10.94
N ARG A 67 4.35 10.07 11.41
CA ARG A 67 5.71 10.51 11.77
C ARG A 67 6.12 9.88 13.10
N PRO A 68 7.29 9.21 13.18
CA PRO A 68 7.68 8.52 14.40
C PRO A 68 8.06 9.50 15.51
N VAL A 69 7.58 9.24 16.73
CA VAL A 69 7.99 9.98 17.94
C VAL A 69 8.98 9.16 18.78
N SER A 70 8.78 7.85 18.84
CA SER A 70 9.69 6.89 19.49
C SER A 70 9.71 5.60 18.64
N PRO A 71 10.48 5.58 17.54
CA PRO A 71 10.42 4.47 16.60
C PRO A 71 10.94 3.17 17.22
N THR A 72 10.22 2.08 16.98
CA THR A 72 10.59 0.71 17.37
C THR A 72 11.20 -0.04 16.18
N TYR A 73 10.76 0.31 14.98
CA TYR A 73 11.17 -0.33 13.74
C TYR A 73 11.86 0.67 12.83
N ALA A 74 12.79 0.20 12.01
CA ALA A 74 13.39 0.96 10.93
C ALA A 74 13.07 0.27 9.59
N LEU A 75 12.70 1.06 8.59
CA LEU A 75 12.37 0.63 7.25
C LEU A 75 13.43 1.13 6.27
N ASP A 76 14.19 0.19 5.72
CA ASP A 76 15.10 0.46 4.62
C ASP A 76 14.40 0.15 3.30
N VAL A 77 14.59 1.00 2.28
CA VAL A 77 14.06 0.77 0.93
C VAL A 77 15.13 1.09 -0.11
N ALA A 78 15.35 0.17 -1.04
CA ALA A 78 16.16 0.37 -2.22
C ALA A 78 15.26 0.53 -3.45
N LEU A 79 15.34 1.69 -4.09
CA LEU A 79 14.49 2.08 -5.22
C LEU A 79 15.24 1.93 -6.56
N THR A 80 14.57 1.43 -7.58
CA THR A 80 15.07 1.38 -8.96
C THR A 80 13.97 1.82 -9.91
N ILE A 81 14.29 2.72 -10.83
CA ILE A 81 13.33 3.28 -11.79
C ILE A 81 13.90 3.13 -13.20
N GLU A 82 13.09 2.61 -14.12
CA GLU A 82 13.42 2.39 -15.52
C GLU A 82 12.33 3.02 -16.40
N SER A 83 12.72 3.67 -17.50
CA SER A 83 11.77 4.27 -18.46
C SER A 83 11.88 3.58 -19.82
N THR A 84 10.73 3.19 -20.37
CA THR A 84 10.61 2.54 -21.68
C THR A 84 9.59 3.27 -22.55
N GLY A 85 9.96 3.66 -23.76
CA GLY A 85 9.04 4.24 -24.75
C GLY A 85 8.41 3.17 -25.63
N THR A 86 7.12 3.30 -25.97
CA THR A 86 6.47 2.43 -26.96
C THR A 86 6.16 3.24 -28.22
N ALA A 87 6.81 2.87 -29.33
CA ALA A 87 6.57 3.45 -30.64
C ALA A 87 5.30 2.85 -31.27
N GLN A 88 4.37 3.70 -31.71
CA GLN A 88 3.38 3.32 -32.72
C GLN A 88 3.81 3.96 -34.04
N SER A 89 3.87 3.16 -35.11
CA SER A 89 4.31 3.50 -36.48
C SER A 89 4.50 5.01 -36.73
N GLY A 90 5.75 5.49 -36.62
CA GLY A 90 6.11 6.91 -36.78
C GLY A 90 6.72 7.61 -35.56
N GLY A 91 6.68 7.01 -34.36
CA GLY A 91 7.36 7.54 -33.16
C GLY A 91 6.72 7.08 -31.84
N ALA A 92 7.40 7.28 -30.71
CA ALA A 92 6.81 7.01 -29.38
C ALA A 92 5.78 8.09 -29.04
N THR A 93 4.49 7.73 -29.04
CA THR A 93 3.38 8.58 -28.59
C THR A 93 3.00 8.34 -27.13
N ARG A 94 3.57 7.29 -26.53
CA ARG A 94 3.39 6.93 -25.12
C ARG A 94 4.71 6.40 -24.55
N SER A 95 4.96 6.77 -23.30
CA SER A 95 6.07 6.25 -22.52
C SER A 95 5.55 5.64 -21.22
N GLN A 96 6.31 4.67 -20.72
CA GLN A 96 6.07 4.00 -19.46
C GLN A 96 7.29 4.14 -18.54
N ILE A 97 7.04 4.33 -17.26
CA ILE A 97 8.04 4.31 -16.20
C ILE A 97 7.70 3.14 -15.29
N THR A 98 8.65 2.21 -15.12
CA THR A 98 8.55 1.07 -14.21
C THR A 98 9.38 1.37 -12.98
N GLY A 99 8.82 1.15 -11.81
CA GLY A 99 9.50 1.33 -10.52
C GLY A 99 9.50 0.02 -9.75
N LYS A 100 10.64 -0.29 -9.13
CA LYS A 100 10.86 -1.45 -8.25
C LYS A 100 11.37 -0.93 -6.92
N ALA A 101 10.77 -1.40 -5.83
CA ALA A 101 11.23 -1.09 -4.48
C ALA A 101 11.44 -2.40 -3.71
N THR A 102 12.68 -2.63 -3.24
CA THR A 102 13.00 -3.71 -2.31
C THR A 102 13.08 -3.12 -0.91
N PHE A 103 12.36 -3.68 0.04
CA PHE A 103 12.25 -3.14 1.39
C PHE A 103 12.61 -4.18 2.45
N ALA A 104 13.09 -3.71 3.60
CA ALA A 104 13.32 -4.51 4.79
C ALA A 104 12.93 -3.72 6.04
N LEU A 105 12.08 -4.32 6.88
CA LEU A 105 11.72 -3.81 8.19
C LEU A 105 12.56 -4.53 9.26
N LYS A 106 13.27 -3.76 10.08
CA LYS A 106 14.12 -4.28 11.17
C LYS A 106 13.72 -3.69 12.51
N ARG A 107 13.96 -4.42 13.60
CA ARG A 107 13.82 -3.87 14.96
C ARG A 107 15.05 -3.01 15.30
N ILE A 108 14.83 -1.76 15.70
CA ILE A 108 15.89 -0.84 16.10
C ILE A 108 16.68 -1.40 17.28
N GLY A 109 18.00 -1.22 17.26
CA GLY A 109 18.91 -1.76 18.27
C GLY A 109 19.24 -3.24 18.08
N THR A 110 18.64 -3.91 17.10
CA THR A 110 18.93 -5.32 16.76
C THR A 110 19.38 -5.46 15.30
N LYS A 111 19.92 -6.62 14.95
CA LYS A 111 20.20 -6.99 13.55
C LYS A 111 19.09 -7.87 12.94
N VAL A 112 17.93 -7.96 13.59
CA VAL A 112 16.84 -8.85 13.16
C VAL A 112 15.98 -8.16 12.13
N ILE A 113 15.91 -8.74 10.93
CA ILE A 113 14.94 -8.40 9.90
C ILE A 113 13.63 -9.12 10.25
N LEU A 114 12.56 -8.36 10.43
CA LEU A 114 11.23 -8.87 10.78
C LEU A 114 10.45 -9.25 9.53
N THR A 115 10.53 -8.42 8.49
CA THR A 115 9.93 -8.69 7.19
C THR A 115 10.72 -8.00 6.09
N GLU A 116 10.77 -8.60 4.92
CA GLU A 116 11.40 -8.04 3.73
C GLU A 116 10.64 -8.46 2.48
N GLY A 117 10.84 -7.74 1.39
CA GLY A 117 10.17 -8.07 0.14
C GLY A 117 10.51 -7.13 -1.01
N ARG A 118 9.83 -7.36 -2.13
CA ARG A 118 9.91 -6.52 -3.32
C ARG A 118 8.51 -6.20 -3.81
N VAL A 119 8.31 -4.94 -4.19
CA VAL A 119 7.13 -4.46 -4.90
C VAL A 119 7.55 -3.83 -6.22
N GLU A 120 6.67 -3.91 -7.22
CA GLU A 120 6.92 -3.40 -8.57
C GLU A 120 5.61 -2.90 -9.17
N THR A 121 5.68 -1.76 -9.84
CA THR A 121 4.55 -1.17 -10.55
C THR A 121 5.04 -0.31 -11.71
N PHE A 122 4.11 0.17 -12.54
CA PHE A 122 4.42 1.05 -13.64
C PHE A 122 3.37 2.13 -13.82
N THR A 123 3.77 3.27 -14.36
CA THR A 123 2.88 4.36 -14.77
C THR A 123 3.18 4.78 -16.20
N GLY A 124 2.14 5.14 -16.95
CA GLY A 124 2.26 5.65 -18.31
C GLY A 124 2.04 7.17 -18.39
N TYR A 125 2.68 7.81 -19.37
CA TYR A 125 2.43 9.20 -19.74
C TYR A 125 2.47 9.40 -21.26
N SER A 126 1.78 10.45 -21.73
CA SER A 126 1.81 10.85 -23.14
C SER A 126 3.10 11.64 -23.42
N THR A 127 3.75 11.32 -24.53
CA THR A 127 4.89 12.08 -25.06
C THR A 127 4.47 13.07 -26.15
N THR A 128 3.16 13.22 -26.38
CA THR A 128 2.63 14.20 -27.32
C THR A 128 2.56 15.59 -26.70
N GLY A 129 2.91 16.62 -27.47
CA GLY A 129 2.85 18.02 -27.05
C GLY A 129 4.21 18.71 -27.05
N SER A 130 4.32 19.80 -26.28
CA SER A 130 5.58 20.54 -26.13
C SER A 130 6.54 19.80 -25.19
N THR A 131 7.84 20.15 -25.23
CA THR A 131 8.84 19.61 -24.30
C THR A 131 8.52 19.89 -22.83
N VAL A 132 7.87 21.02 -22.54
CA VAL A 132 7.39 21.36 -21.19
C VAL A 132 6.23 20.45 -20.78
N SER A 133 5.29 20.21 -21.70
CA SER A 133 4.16 19.30 -21.47
C SER A 133 4.62 17.87 -21.20
N GLU A 134 5.61 17.38 -21.95
CA GLU A 134 6.19 16.05 -21.75
C GLU A 134 6.88 15.94 -20.38
N ARG A 135 7.69 16.94 -19.99
CA ARG A 135 8.36 16.95 -18.68
C ARG A 135 7.36 16.97 -17.52
N ALA A 136 6.30 17.77 -17.64
CA ALA A 136 5.23 17.81 -16.64
C ALA A 136 4.50 16.46 -16.55
N ALA A 137 4.19 15.85 -17.70
CA ALA A 137 3.53 14.54 -17.76
C ALA A 137 4.41 13.42 -17.16
N ARG A 138 5.72 13.46 -17.40
CA ARG A 138 6.70 12.56 -16.78
C ARG A 138 6.75 12.73 -15.27
N SER A 139 6.89 13.96 -14.75
CA SER A 139 6.89 14.23 -13.31
C SER A 139 5.63 13.71 -12.63
N ALA A 140 4.45 13.98 -13.22
CA ALA A 140 3.19 13.49 -12.69
C ALA A 140 3.07 11.95 -12.72
N ALA A 141 3.75 11.28 -13.65
CA ALA A 141 3.81 9.82 -13.69
C ALA A 141 4.76 9.25 -12.62
N GLU A 142 5.90 9.90 -12.39
CA GLU A 142 6.83 9.54 -11.31
C GLU A 142 6.20 9.73 -9.93
N GLU A 143 5.48 10.83 -9.70
CA GLU A 143 4.76 11.07 -8.44
C GLU A 143 3.73 9.97 -8.15
N ARG A 144 2.90 9.61 -9.15
CA ARG A 144 1.96 8.49 -9.03
C ARG A 144 2.67 7.16 -8.80
N LEU A 145 3.81 6.94 -9.44
CA LEU A 145 4.61 5.72 -9.28
C LEU A 145 5.06 5.57 -7.83
N MET A 146 5.57 6.64 -7.22
CA MET A 146 6.03 6.62 -5.82
C MET A 146 4.87 6.39 -4.85
N VAL A 147 3.70 7.01 -5.10
CA VAL A 147 2.51 6.78 -4.26
C VAL A 147 2.10 5.30 -4.27
N ILE A 148 2.04 4.69 -5.45
CA ILE A 148 1.64 3.27 -5.57
C ILE A 148 2.67 2.36 -4.90
N LEU A 149 3.97 2.60 -5.08
CA LEU A 149 5.01 1.79 -4.45
C LEU A 149 4.97 1.89 -2.92
N ALA A 150 4.82 3.11 -2.36
CA ALA A 150 4.70 3.29 -0.92
C ALA A 150 3.46 2.59 -0.36
N ASP A 151 2.31 2.72 -1.01
CA ASP A 151 1.08 2.07 -0.59
C ASP A 151 1.23 0.53 -0.62
N GLN A 152 1.86 -0.03 -1.66
CA GLN A 152 2.16 -1.47 -1.73
C GLN A 152 3.12 -1.93 -0.63
N ILE A 153 4.15 -1.14 -0.28
CA ILE A 153 5.05 -1.45 0.86
C ILE A 153 4.24 -1.48 2.15
N VAL A 154 3.43 -0.45 2.42
CA VAL A 154 2.60 -0.38 3.63
C VAL A 154 1.65 -1.56 3.72
N ASP A 155 1.01 -1.95 2.62
CA ASP A 155 0.12 -3.11 2.61
C ASP A 155 0.87 -4.41 2.94
N ARG A 156 2.12 -4.57 2.45
CA ARG A 156 2.99 -5.70 2.82
C ARG A 156 3.36 -5.68 4.30
N LEU A 157 3.66 -4.52 4.87
CA LEU A 157 3.97 -4.38 6.29
C LEU A 157 2.75 -4.71 7.16
N ILE A 158 1.56 -4.23 6.79
CA ILE A 158 0.30 -4.52 7.50
C ILE A 158 -0.02 -6.01 7.47
N LEU A 159 0.22 -6.68 6.34
CA LEU A 159 0.04 -8.13 6.23
C LEU A 159 0.99 -8.91 7.14
N ALA A 160 2.21 -8.41 7.37
CA ALA A 160 3.19 -9.01 8.28
C ALA A 160 3.01 -8.58 9.75
N ALA A 161 2.20 -7.56 10.01
CA ALA A 161 2.05 -6.94 11.32
C ALA A 161 1.64 -7.89 12.47
N PRO A 162 0.77 -8.91 12.26
CA PRO A 162 0.43 -9.88 13.30
C PRO A 162 1.61 -10.71 13.82
N ASP A 163 2.65 -10.88 13.01
CA ASP A 163 3.86 -11.65 13.36
C ASP A 163 4.94 -10.76 13.99
N LEU A 164 4.70 -9.45 14.10
CA LEU A 164 5.65 -8.53 14.70
C LEU A 164 5.63 -8.64 16.23
N PRO A 165 6.80 -8.65 16.86
CA PRO A 165 6.94 -8.69 18.31
C PRO A 165 6.80 -7.31 18.96
#